data_AF-A0A2M8PAC9-F1
#
_entry.id   AF-A0A2M8PAC9-F1
#
_cell.length_a   1.000
_cell.length_b   1.000
_cell.length_c   1.000
_cell.angle_alpha   90.00
_cell.angle_beta   90.00
_cell.angle_gamma   90.00
#
_symmetry.space_group_name_H-M   'P 1'
#
loop_
_entity.id
_entity.type
_entity.pdbx_description
1 polymer ?
#
loop_
_entity_poly.entity_id
_entity_poly.type
_entity_poly.pdbx_seq_one_letter_code
_entity_poly.pdbx_strand_id
1 'polypeptide(L)'
;IVLIVWAGTGLVALTEQLLQSRVALRYAAFSILCALLTFTTAQTVAASVAEPKSAGELFYANLRMGMALGQLPDAAKITVAYGDAGILPFVSGVRHMDIVGLNENRIAREGKERGWLWIVGYVLGSRPDVIGFYTYPDGIVFNLGHGLMGGYYSVLASAPDFLNNYTYAGGFDAGSVHTQWFVYNQSPYRDAIWQAVQAAADFKDYTIRMP
;
A
#
# COMPACT_ATOMS: atom_id res chain seq x y z
N ILE A 1 24.80 -13.86 -12.72
CA ILE A 1 25.54 -13.38 -13.93
C ILE A 1 25.93 -14.56 -14.83
N VAL A 2 26.70 -15.54 -14.34
CA VAL A 2 27.12 -16.71 -15.15
C VAL A 2 25.94 -17.48 -15.77
N LEU A 3 24.87 -17.77 -15.02
CA LEU A 3 23.67 -18.45 -15.55
C LEU A 3 22.89 -17.63 -16.62
N ILE A 4 22.90 -16.30 -16.51
CA ILE A 4 22.25 -15.39 -17.47
C ILE A 4 23.07 -15.31 -18.76
N VAL A 5 24.40 -15.30 -18.64
CA VAL A 5 25.33 -15.32 -19.78
C VAL A 5 25.23 -16.65 -20.53
N TRP A 6 25.11 -17.78 -19.82
CA TRP A 6 24.90 -19.11 -20.43
C TRP A 6 23.55 -19.25 -21.12
N ALA A 7 22.48 -18.65 -20.56
CA ALA A 7 21.18 -18.59 -21.22
C ALA A 7 21.22 -17.71 -22.49
N GLY A 8 21.96 -16.59 -22.45
CA GLY A 8 22.15 -15.70 -23.59
C GLY A 8 22.95 -16.33 -24.72
N THR A 9 24.07 -17.01 -24.42
CA THR A 9 24.89 -17.69 -25.44
C THR A 9 24.18 -18.90 -26.03
N GLY A 10 23.46 -19.67 -25.21
CA GLY A 10 22.64 -20.80 -25.68
C GLY A 10 21.50 -20.35 -26.61
N LEU A 11 20.85 -19.22 -26.29
CA LEU A 11 19.79 -18.65 -27.14
C LEU A 11 20.35 -18.19 -28.49
N VAL A 12 21.49 -17.51 -28.51
CA VAL A 12 22.14 -17.05 -29.75
C VAL A 12 22.53 -18.22 -30.66
N ALA A 13 23.16 -19.27 -30.12
CA ALA A 13 23.54 -20.45 -30.89
C ALA A 13 22.32 -21.21 -31.46
N LEU A 14 21.24 -21.31 -30.68
CA LEU A 14 19.98 -21.90 -31.13
C LEU A 14 19.34 -21.07 -32.26
N THR A 15 19.42 -19.74 -32.16
CA THR A 15 18.86 -18.81 -33.16
C THR A 15 19.60 -18.93 -34.49
N GLU A 16 20.92 -19.07 -34.47
CA GLU A 16 21.74 -19.27 -35.66
C GLU A 16 21.46 -20.62 -36.35
N GLN A 17 21.33 -21.72 -35.60
CA GLN A 17 20.94 -23.02 -36.15
C GLN A 17 19.52 -23.01 -36.72
N LEU A 18 18.58 -22.34 -36.07
CA LEU A 18 17.21 -22.19 -36.57
C LEU A 18 17.18 -21.37 -37.87
N LEU A 19 17.97 -20.29 -37.96
CA LEU A 19 18.11 -19.48 -39.17
C LEU A 19 18.78 -20.20 -40.34
N GLN A 20 19.38 -21.38 -40.13
CA GLN A 20 19.92 -22.24 -41.19
C GLN A 20 18.98 -23.41 -41.56
N SER A 21 17.98 -23.71 -40.74
CA SER A 21 17.02 -24.80 -40.97
C SER A 21 16.00 -24.48 -42.06
N ARG A 22 15.30 -25.50 -42.60
CA ARG A 22 14.23 -25.31 -43.60
C ARG A 22 13.08 -24.47 -43.01
N VAL A 23 12.44 -23.65 -43.84
CA VAL A 23 11.40 -22.67 -43.43
C VAL A 23 10.30 -23.27 -42.53
N ALA A 24 9.85 -24.51 -42.81
CA ALA A 24 8.84 -25.19 -41.99
C ALA A 24 9.31 -25.48 -40.54
N LEU A 25 10.59 -25.82 -40.36
CA LEU A 25 11.19 -26.06 -39.03
C LEU A 25 11.31 -24.76 -38.22
N ARG A 26 11.54 -23.62 -38.88
CA ARG A 26 11.57 -22.30 -38.23
C ARG A 26 10.22 -21.91 -37.66
N TYR A 27 9.16 -22.06 -38.45
CA TYR A 27 7.80 -21.74 -37.99
C TYR A 27 7.33 -22.68 -36.88
N ALA A 28 7.68 -23.97 -36.96
CA ALA A 28 7.38 -24.94 -35.91
C ALA A 28 8.09 -24.57 -34.59
N ALA A 29 9.39 -24.26 -34.64
CA ALA A 29 10.16 -23.88 -33.46
C ALA A 29 9.68 -22.56 -32.84
N PHE A 30 9.35 -21.56 -33.66
CA PHE A 30 8.81 -20.28 -33.18
C PHE A 30 7.44 -20.47 -32.50
N SER A 31 6.57 -21.30 -33.08
CA SER A 31 5.27 -21.63 -32.50
C SER A 31 5.39 -22.34 -31.15
N ILE A 32 6.35 -23.27 -31.03
CA ILE A 32 6.64 -23.96 -29.75
C ILE A 32 7.16 -22.98 -28.71
N LEU A 33 8.07 -22.06 -29.09
CA LEU A 33 8.60 -21.05 -28.18
C LEU A 33 7.49 -20.11 -27.68
N CYS A 34 6.62 -19.62 -28.58
CA CYS A 34 5.47 -18.80 -28.21
C CYS A 34 4.51 -19.57 -27.28
N ALA A 35 4.23 -20.84 -27.57
CA ALA A 35 3.39 -21.67 -26.71
C ALA A 35 4.00 -21.82 -25.30
N LEU A 36 5.31 -22.11 -25.20
CA LEU A 36 6.01 -22.22 -23.92
C LEU A 36 6.03 -20.89 -23.14
N LEU A 37 6.22 -19.75 -23.83
CA LEU A 37 6.13 -18.42 -23.22
C LEU A 37 4.72 -18.11 -22.72
N THR A 38 3.68 -18.43 -23.48
CA THR A 38 2.28 -18.26 -23.02
C THR A 38 1.94 -19.18 -21.85
N PHE A 39 2.44 -20.42 -21.83
CA PHE A 39 2.18 -21.35 -20.73
C PHE A 39 2.90 -20.93 -19.44
N THR A 40 4.15 -20.47 -19.55
CA THR A 40 4.94 -20.00 -18.39
C THR A 40 4.39 -18.70 -17.82
N THR A 41 3.99 -17.75 -18.66
CA THR A 41 3.32 -16.52 -18.21
C THR A 41 1.95 -16.83 -17.59
N ALA A 42 1.15 -17.71 -18.18
CA ALA A 42 -0.14 -18.13 -17.60
C ALA A 42 0.02 -18.83 -16.25
N GLN A 43 1.01 -19.71 -16.08
CA GLN A 43 1.31 -20.34 -14.79
C GLN A 43 1.81 -19.35 -13.75
N THR A 44 2.63 -18.37 -14.16
CA THR A 44 3.14 -17.32 -13.25
C THR A 44 2.02 -16.40 -12.78
N VAL A 45 1.12 -16.03 -13.69
CA VAL A 45 -0.08 -15.23 -13.36
C VAL A 45 -1.02 -16.06 -12.47
N ALA A 46 -1.33 -17.30 -12.82
CA ALA A 46 -2.20 -18.16 -12.01
C ALA A 46 -1.62 -18.41 -10.60
N ALA A 47 -0.30 -18.58 -10.47
CA ALA A 47 0.37 -18.70 -9.18
C ALA A 47 0.37 -17.39 -8.37
N SER A 48 0.35 -16.23 -9.05
CA SER A 48 0.22 -14.92 -8.40
C SER A 48 -1.21 -14.54 -8.00
N VAL A 49 -2.22 -15.26 -8.50
CA VAL A 49 -3.65 -15.03 -8.20
C VAL A 49 -4.15 -15.94 -7.06
N ALA A 50 -3.38 -16.95 -6.66
CA ALA A 50 -3.67 -17.68 -5.43
C ALA A 50 -3.58 -16.70 -4.25
N GLU A 51 -4.68 -16.52 -3.51
CA GLU A 51 -4.71 -15.69 -2.29
C GLU A 51 -3.46 -15.99 -1.45
N PRO A 52 -2.65 -14.98 -1.11
CA PRO A 52 -1.44 -15.22 -0.37
C PRO A 52 -1.83 -15.69 1.03
N LYS A 53 -1.82 -17.01 1.24
CA LYS A 53 -2.03 -17.67 2.55
C LYS A 53 -1.01 -17.21 3.62
N SER A 54 -0.04 -16.37 3.24
CA SER A 54 1.01 -15.81 4.09
C SER A 54 0.94 -14.28 4.29
N ALA A 55 -0.07 -13.59 3.76
CA ALA A 55 -0.08 -12.11 3.77
C ALA A 55 -0.33 -11.49 5.16
N GLY A 56 -0.85 -12.28 6.11
CA GLY A 56 -1.19 -11.83 7.46
C GLY A 56 -2.47 -11.00 7.49
N GLU A 57 -3.08 -10.87 8.67
CA GLU A 57 -4.38 -10.19 8.84
C GLU A 57 -4.30 -8.70 8.51
N LEU A 58 -3.15 -8.06 8.77
CA LEU A 58 -2.91 -6.66 8.45
C LEU A 58 -3.01 -6.36 6.94
N PHE A 59 -2.53 -7.29 6.10
CA PHE A 59 -2.69 -7.16 4.65
C PHE A 59 -4.17 -7.11 4.27
N TYR A 60 -5.00 -7.99 4.83
CA TYR A 60 -6.43 -8.02 4.51
C TYR A 60 -7.19 -6.82 5.08
N ALA A 61 -6.80 -6.31 6.26
CA ALA A 61 -7.34 -5.04 6.78
C ALA A 61 -7.04 -3.88 5.83
N ASN A 62 -5.78 -3.73 5.39
CA ASN A 62 -5.36 -2.69 4.45
C ASN A 62 -5.97 -2.87 3.05
N LEU A 63 -6.17 -4.12 2.61
CA LEU A 63 -6.88 -4.44 1.36
C LEU A 63 -8.34 -4.00 1.43
N ARG A 64 -9.07 -4.32 2.51
CA ARG A 64 -10.48 -3.92 2.69
C ARG A 64 -10.64 -2.41 2.70
N MET A 65 -9.79 -1.71 3.47
CA MET A 65 -9.77 -0.25 3.46
C MET A 65 -9.47 0.31 2.07
N GLY A 66 -8.45 -0.24 1.38
CA GLY A 66 -8.08 0.19 0.05
C GLY A 66 -9.21 -0.02 -0.97
N MET A 67 -9.89 -1.17 -0.95
CA MET A 67 -11.04 -1.44 -1.82
C MET A 67 -12.21 -0.50 -1.54
N ALA A 68 -12.48 -0.20 -0.26
CA ALA A 68 -13.54 0.75 0.12
C ALA A 68 -13.28 2.14 -0.47
N LEU A 69 -12.04 2.64 -0.38
CA LEU A 69 -11.66 3.92 -0.97
C LEU A 69 -11.62 3.88 -2.50
N GLY A 70 -11.16 2.78 -3.09
CA GLY A 70 -11.04 2.63 -4.55
C GLY A 70 -12.36 2.59 -5.30
N GLN A 71 -13.48 2.32 -4.62
CA GLN A 71 -14.82 2.40 -5.19
C GLN A 71 -15.35 3.83 -5.32
N LEU A 72 -14.68 4.82 -4.70
CA LEU A 72 -15.09 6.22 -4.78
C LEU A 72 -14.75 6.81 -6.15
N PRO A 73 -15.65 7.60 -6.77
CA PRO A 73 -15.45 8.14 -8.12
C PRO A 73 -14.25 9.08 -8.23
N ASP A 74 -13.86 9.71 -7.11
CA ASP A 74 -12.74 10.66 -7.02
C ASP A 74 -11.55 10.09 -6.23
N ALA A 75 -11.39 8.76 -6.14
CA ALA A 75 -10.33 8.12 -5.35
C ALA A 75 -8.94 8.74 -5.60
N ALA A 76 -8.56 8.99 -6.87
CA ALA A 76 -7.28 9.59 -7.24
C ALA A 76 -7.06 11.05 -6.79
N LYS A 77 -8.10 11.72 -6.26
CA LYS A 77 -8.03 13.07 -5.68
C LYS A 77 -7.95 13.04 -4.16
N ILE A 78 -8.33 11.92 -3.54
CA ILE A 78 -8.29 11.72 -2.09
C ILE A 78 -6.84 11.49 -1.67
N THR A 79 -6.41 12.18 -0.61
CA THR A 79 -5.09 12.04 -0.01
C THR A 79 -5.19 11.26 1.30
N VAL A 80 -4.46 10.15 1.41
CA VAL A 80 -4.39 9.32 2.60
C VAL A 80 -2.98 9.39 3.18
N ALA A 81 -2.85 9.83 4.42
CA ALA A 81 -1.60 9.76 5.17
C ALA A 81 -1.57 8.51 6.04
N TYR A 82 -0.64 7.61 5.75
CA TYR A 82 -0.54 6.31 6.42
C TYR A 82 0.87 5.73 6.31
N GLY A 83 1.23 4.87 7.26
CA GLY A 83 2.59 4.31 7.36
C GLY A 83 2.86 3.07 6.50
N ASP A 84 1.83 2.51 5.84
CA ASP A 84 1.97 1.32 4.99
C ASP A 84 1.65 1.64 3.53
N ALA A 85 2.72 1.78 2.74
CA ALA A 85 2.68 2.06 1.33
C ALA A 85 2.46 0.81 0.44
N GLY A 86 2.09 -0.33 1.03
CA GLY A 86 1.89 -1.59 0.32
C GLY A 86 0.55 -1.67 -0.41
N ILE A 87 -0.36 -2.50 0.12
CA ILE A 87 -1.56 -2.92 -0.60
C ILE A 87 -2.63 -1.82 -0.72
N LEU A 88 -2.77 -0.97 0.30
CA LEU A 88 -3.80 0.07 0.35
C LEU A 88 -3.68 1.07 -0.82
N PRO A 89 -2.54 1.74 -1.05
CA PRO A 89 -2.42 2.66 -2.18
C PRO A 89 -2.51 1.94 -3.53
N PHE A 90 -2.03 0.70 -3.61
CA PHE A 90 -2.05 -0.09 -4.83
C PHE A 90 -3.48 -0.38 -5.32
N VAL A 91 -4.39 -0.80 -4.44
CA VAL A 91 -5.77 -1.16 -4.83
C VAL A 91 -6.74 0.02 -4.85
N SER A 92 -6.45 1.08 -4.11
CA SER A 92 -7.36 2.23 -3.97
C SER A 92 -7.15 3.32 -5.01
N GLY A 93 -5.94 3.44 -5.57
CA GLY A 93 -5.59 4.52 -6.49
C GLY A 93 -5.56 5.92 -5.86
N VAL A 94 -5.65 6.02 -4.53
CA VAL A 94 -5.56 7.30 -3.80
C VAL A 94 -4.17 7.88 -3.85
N ARG A 95 -4.05 9.18 -3.56
CA ARG A 95 -2.76 9.80 -3.30
C ARG A 95 -2.29 9.38 -1.92
N HIS A 96 -1.17 8.69 -1.86
CA HIS A 96 -0.62 8.22 -0.59
C HIS A 96 0.51 9.12 -0.10
N MET A 97 0.33 9.66 1.09
CA MET A 97 1.37 10.32 1.85
C MET A 97 1.97 9.31 2.83
N ASP A 98 3.11 8.74 2.44
CA ASP A 98 3.85 7.80 3.28
C ASP A 98 4.57 8.54 4.41
N ILE A 99 3.97 8.47 5.61
CA ILE A 99 4.47 9.21 6.78
C ILE A 99 5.75 8.64 7.38
N VAL A 100 6.18 7.43 6.99
CA VAL A 100 7.44 6.83 7.49
C VAL A 100 8.65 7.23 6.66
N GLY A 101 8.44 7.84 5.49
CA GLY A 101 9.49 8.36 4.62
C GLY A 101 10.15 7.33 3.71
N LEU A 102 9.44 6.25 3.33
CA LEU A 102 9.95 5.30 2.33
C LEU A 102 9.58 5.73 0.90
N ASN A 103 8.39 6.31 0.72
CA ASN A 103 7.83 6.69 -0.59
C ASN A 103 7.51 8.17 -0.73
N GLU A 104 7.49 8.93 0.38
CA GLU A 104 7.34 10.38 0.35
C GLU A 104 8.72 11.04 0.36
N ASN A 105 9.17 11.47 -0.83
CA ASN A 105 10.49 12.07 -1.07
C ASN A 105 10.79 13.24 -0.14
N ARG A 106 9.78 14.06 0.18
CA ARG A 106 9.99 15.22 1.05
C ARG A 106 10.28 14.77 2.48
N ILE A 107 9.53 13.80 3.00
CA ILE A 107 9.75 13.22 4.33
C ILE A 107 11.09 12.47 4.38
N ALA A 108 11.43 11.70 3.33
CA ALA A 108 12.68 10.95 3.25
C ALA A 108 13.94 11.85 3.33
N ARG A 109 13.88 13.05 2.72
CA ARG A 109 14.98 14.03 2.71
C ARG A 109 14.98 14.92 3.94
N GLU A 110 13.90 15.66 4.16
CA GLU A 110 13.84 16.69 5.20
C GLU A 110 13.64 16.08 6.59
N GLY A 111 12.93 14.96 6.71
CA GLY A 111 12.62 14.33 7.99
C GLY A 111 13.84 13.80 8.74
N LYS A 112 14.90 13.40 8.02
CA LYS A 112 16.18 12.99 8.64
C LYS A 112 16.89 14.13 9.36
N GLU A 113 16.83 15.33 8.78
CA GLU A 113 17.51 16.52 9.31
C GLU A 113 16.64 17.26 10.35
N ARG A 114 15.33 17.34 10.09
CA ARG A 114 14.39 18.15 10.88
C ARG A 114 13.65 17.36 11.94
N GLY A 115 13.75 16.04 11.92
CA GLY A 115 13.16 15.13 12.90
C GLY A 115 11.65 14.94 12.78
N TRP A 116 11.12 14.08 13.64
CA TRP A 116 9.72 13.65 13.65
C TRP A 116 8.72 14.79 13.89
N LEU A 117 9.07 15.80 14.68
CA LEU A 117 8.20 16.97 14.93
C LEU A 117 7.88 17.72 13.66
N TRP A 118 8.88 17.88 12.79
CA TRP A 118 8.67 18.51 11.49
C TRP A 118 7.76 17.66 10.60
N ILE A 119 7.91 16.33 10.63
CA ILE A 119 7.04 15.41 9.86
C ILE A 119 5.58 15.53 10.33
N VAL A 120 5.33 15.58 11.65
CA VAL A 120 3.99 15.81 12.21
C VAL A 120 3.40 17.12 11.68
N GLY A 121 4.17 18.21 11.73
CA GLY A 121 3.73 19.50 11.20
C GLY A 121 3.49 19.48 9.68
N TYR A 122 4.32 18.75 8.93
CA TYR A 122 4.15 18.59 7.49
C TYR A 122 2.88 17.80 7.14
N VAL A 123 2.61 16.69 7.81
CA VAL A 123 1.40 15.87 7.60
C VAL A 123 0.15 16.69 7.91
N LEU A 124 0.07 17.31 9.10
CA LEU A 124 -1.09 18.09 9.51
C LEU A 124 -1.28 19.35 8.65
N GLY A 125 -0.20 20.03 8.30
CA GLY A 125 -0.23 21.19 7.41
C GLY A 125 -0.66 20.85 5.98
N SER A 126 -0.46 19.61 5.54
CA SER A 126 -0.89 19.14 4.22
C SER A 126 -2.37 18.77 4.16
N ARG A 127 -3.07 18.70 5.31
CA ARG A 127 -4.51 18.40 5.44
C ARG A 127 -4.94 17.18 4.59
N PRO A 128 -4.30 16.00 4.74
CA PRO A 128 -4.77 14.80 4.06
C PRO A 128 -6.23 14.53 4.40
N ASP A 129 -7.00 14.06 3.43
CA ASP A 129 -8.42 13.76 3.62
C ASP A 129 -8.64 12.65 4.65
N VAL A 130 -7.68 11.73 4.75
CA VAL A 130 -7.71 10.60 5.69
C VAL A 130 -6.36 10.42 6.36
N ILE A 131 -6.35 10.12 7.66
CA ILE A 131 -5.17 9.69 8.41
C ILE A 131 -5.45 8.33 9.04
N GLY A 132 -4.53 7.39 8.87
CA GLY A 132 -4.60 6.05 9.48
C GLY A 132 -3.57 5.86 10.59
N PHE A 133 -3.93 5.11 11.63
CA PHE A 133 -3.04 4.69 12.71
C PHE A 133 -3.12 3.19 12.96
N TYR A 134 -2.02 2.64 13.46
CA TYR A 134 -2.03 1.35 14.13
C TYR A 134 -2.33 1.55 15.61
N THR A 135 -3.20 0.72 16.17
CA THR A 135 -3.42 0.64 17.62
C THR A 135 -3.32 -0.79 18.10
N TYR A 136 -3.01 -0.99 19.38
CA TYR A 136 -3.29 -2.26 20.04
C TYR A 136 -4.81 -2.47 20.21
N PRO A 137 -5.27 -3.69 20.52
CA PRO A 137 -6.69 -3.96 20.73
C PRO A 137 -7.33 -3.15 21.86
N ASP A 138 -6.54 -2.68 22.83
CA ASP A 138 -6.98 -1.82 23.94
C ASP A 138 -7.09 -0.33 23.57
N GLY A 139 -6.76 0.02 22.33
CA GLY A 139 -6.85 1.35 21.76
C GLY A 139 -5.61 2.22 21.91
N ILE A 140 -4.53 1.70 22.51
CA ILE A 140 -3.26 2.42 22.60
C ILE A 140 -2.63 2.56 21.21
N VAL A 141 -2.23 3.77 20.83
CA VAL A 141 -1.52 4.02 19.57
C VAL A 141 -0.19 3.28 19.55
N PHE A 142 0.04 2.52 18.48
CA PHE A 142 1.23 1.72 18.29
C PHE A 142 2.42 2.62 17.94
N ASN A 143 3.43 2.70 18.82
CA ASN A 143 4.67 3.47 18.62
C ASN A 143 5.90 2.55 18.39
N LEU A 144 5.70 1.35 17.84
CA LEU A 144 6.78 0.41 17.54
C LEU A 144 6.94 0.19 16.03
N GLY A 145 6.51 1.16 15.22
CA GLY A 145 6.63 1.06 13.77
C GLY A 145 8.04 1.37 13.27
N HIS A 146 8.24 1.24 11.96
CA HIS A 146 9.50 1.56 11.30
C HIS A 146 9.57 3.00 10.79
N GLY A 147 10.75 3.40 10.32
CA GLY A 147 10.98 4.68 9.64
C GLY A 147 10.98 5.88 10.58
N LEU A 148 10.96 7.09 10.01
CA LEU A 148 11.21 8.33 10.75
C LEU A 148 10.09 8.67 11.76
N MET A 149 8.88 8.17 11.52
CA MET A 149 7.70 8.34 12.39
C MET A 149 7.40 7.12 13.28
N GLY A 150 8.16 6.03 13.15
CA GLY A 150 7.84 4.73 13.75
C GLY A 150 7.58 4.75 15.26
N GLY A 151 8.29 5.63 15.98
CA GLY A 151 8.18 5.83 17.43
C GLY A 151 7.24 6.95 17.89
N TYR A 152 6.58 7.66 16.96
CA TYR A 152 5.97 8.97 17.24
C TYR A 152 4.54 9.11 16.71
N TYR A 153 3.87 8.02 16.35
CA TYR A 153 2.47 8.05 15.89
C TYR A 153 1.53 8.64 16.93
N SER A 154 1.73 8.33 18.21
CA SER A 154 0.97 8.93 19.32
C SER A 154 1.09 10.45 19.38
N VAL A 155 2.21 11.03 18.94
CA VAL A 155 2.37 12.49 18.92
C VAL A 155 1.53 13.11 17.80
N LEU A 156 1.44 12.46 16.64
CA LEU A 156 0.51 12.86 15.59
C LEU A 156 -0.95 12.73 16.05
N ALA A 157 -1.31 11.61 16.69
CA ALA A 157 -2.67 11.33 17.15
C ALA A 157 -3.12 12.22 18.33
N SER A 158 -2.17 12.76 19.11
CA SER A 158 -2.45 13.68 20.24
C SER A 158 -2.28 15.15 19.89
N ALA A 159 -1.85 15.47 18.67
CA ALA A 159 -1.69 16.86 18.24
C ALA A 159 -3.04 17.59 18.30
N PRO A 160 -3.13 18.80 18.91
CA PRO A 160 -4.38 19.54 18.98
C PRO A 160 -5.03 19.79 17.62
N ASP A 161 -4.21 20.07 16.59
CA ASP A 161 -4.68 20.26 15.23
C ASP A 161 -5.29 18.98 14.62
N PHE A 162 -4.79 17.80 14.98
CA PHE A 162 -5.44 16.53 14.62
C PHE A 162 -6.79 16.38 15.34
N LEU A 163 -6.78 16.47 16.67
CA LEU A 163 -7.96 16.24 17.52
C LEU A 163 -9.13 17.17 17.18
N ASN A 164 -8.83 18.40 16.76
CA ASN A 164 -9.87 19.39 16.41
C ASN A 164 -10.42 19.23 14.99
N ASN A 165 -9.67 18.59 14.09
CA ASN A 165 -9.97 18.61 12.66
C ASN A 165 -10.26 17.24 12.04
N TYR A 166 -10.04 16.16 12.76
CA TYR A 166 -10.22 14.81 12.26
C TYR A 166 -11.21 14.04 13.11
N THR A 167 -12.19 13.40 12.46
CA THR A 167 -13.19 12.56 13.14
C THR A 167 -12.92 11.09 12.83
N TYR A 168 -12.97 10.24 13.86
CA TYR A 168 -12.87 8.79 13.71
C TYR A 168 -13.99 8.24 12.82
N ALA A 169 -13.63 7.56 11.72
CA ALA A 169 -14.58 7.03 10.75
C ALA A 169 -14.77 5.51 10.81
N GLY A 170 -13.80 4.77 11.36
CA GLY A 170 -13.90 3.33 11.50
C GLY A 170 -12.53 2.65 11.63
N GLY A 171 -12.56 1.37 11.97
CA GLY A 171 -11.37 0.58 12.22
C GLY A 171 -11.52 -0.87 11.80
N PHE A 172 -10.39 -1.50 11.54
CA PHE A 172 -10.31 -2.87 11.04
C PHE A 172 -9.43 -3.70 11.97
N ASP A 173 -9.90 -4.90 12.29
CA ASP A 173 -9.15 -5.88 13.05
C ASP A 173 -8.06 -6.51 12.16
N ALA A 174 -6.86 -6.60 12.70
CA ALA A 174 -5.70 -7.27 12.12
C ALA A 174 -4.96 -8.13 13.17
N GLY A 175 -5.73 -8.68 14.12
CA GLY A 175 -5.28 -9.60 15.16
C GLY A 175 -4.55 -8.88 16.29
N SER A 176 -3.22 -8.88 16.24
CA SER A 176 -2.39 -8.28 17.29
C SER A 176 -2.41 -6.75 17.30
N VAL A 177 -2.91 -6.14 16.22
CA VAL A 177 -3.10 -4.69 16.06
C VAL A 177 -4.42 -4.43 15.34
N HIS A 178 -4.95 -3.22 15.48
CA HIS A 178 -6.03 -2.70 14.67
C HIS A 178 -5.53 -1.55 13.81
N THR A 179 -6.22 -1.27 12.70
CA THR A 179 -6.06 -0.02 11.94
C THR A 179 -7.23 0.90 12.27
N GLN A 180 -6.95 2.17 12.55
CA GLN A 180 -7.95 3.18 12.92
C GLN A 180 -7.88 4.35 11.93
N TRP A 181 -9.01 4.75 11.37
CA TRP A 181 -9.09 5.70 10.28
C TRP A 181 -9.87 6.95 10.66
N PHE A 182 -9.30 8.11 10.33
CA PHE A 182 -9.84 9.41 10.68
C PHE A 182 -9.97 10.27 9.45
N VAL A 183 -11.10 10.94 9.31
CA VAL A 183 -11.43 11.75 8.14
C VAL A 183 -11.36 13.22 8.50
N TYR A 184 -10.75 14.00 7.63
CA TYR A 184 -10.66 15.45 7.79
C TYR A 184 -12.03 16.10 7.69
N ASN A 185 -12.39 16.89 8.69
CA ASN A 185 -13.72 17.48 8.86
C ASN A 185 -14.11 18.44 7.75
N GLN A 186 -13.14 19.03 7.05
CA GLN A 186 -13.37 19.98 5.97
C GLN A 186 -13.03 19.40 4.59
N SER A 187 -12.75 18.09 4.49
CA SER A 187 -12.52 17.46 3.19
C SER A 187 -13.78 17.57 2.32
N PRO A 188 -13.66 17.94 1.03
CA PRO A 188 -14.79 17.89 0.10
C PRO A 188 -15.30 16.46 -0.15
N TYR A 189 -14.50 15.45 0.21
CA TYR A 189 -14.82 14.03 0.06
C TYR A 189 -15.26 13.39 1.38
N ARG A 190 -15.38 14.17 2.46
CA ARG A 190 -15.58 13.68 3.83
C ARG A 190 -16.68 12.62 3.93
N ASP A 191 -17.88 12.94 3.47
CA ASP A 191 -19.04 12.08 3.68
C ASP A 191 -18.94 10.79 2.86
N ALA A 192 -18.40 10.87 1.64
CA ALA A 192 -18.17 9.71 0.79
C ALA A 192 -17.12 8.77 1.40
N ILE A 193 -16.01 9.33 1.91
CA ILE A 193 -14.99 8.56 2.62
C ILE A 193 -15.58 7.92 3.87
N TRP A 194 -16.27 8.71 4.70
CA TRP A 194 -16.87 8.23 5.94
C TRP A 194 -17.80 7.04 5.69
N GLN A 195 -18.70 7.16 4.71
CA GLN A 195 -19.63 6.08 4.35
C GLN A 195 -18.90 4.84 3.86
N ALA A 196 -17.88 5.00 3.00
CA ALA A 196 -17.08 3.89 2.50
C ALA A 196 -16.34 3.16 3.63
N VAL A 197 -15.72 3.89 4.55
CA VAL A 197 -15.02 3.33 5.71
C VAL A 197 -16.01 2.61 6.62
N GLN A 198 -17.12 3.24 7.00
CA GLN A 198 -18.12 2.64 7.89
C GLN A 198 -18.81 1.39 7.31
N ALA A 199 -18.94 1.30 5.99
CA ALA A 199 -19.49 0.13 5.32
C ALA A 199 -18.56 -1.08 5.38
N ALA A 200 -17.24 -0.85 5.47
CA ALA A 200 -16.23 -1.90 5.46
C ALA A 200 -15.63 -2.21 6.84
N ALA A 201 -15.74 -1.28 7.80
CA ALA A 201 -15.11 -1.34 9.11
C ALA A 201 -15.68 -2.45 10.01
N ASP A 202 -14.81 -3.08 10.80
CA ASP A 202 -15.19 -4.00 11.87
C ASP A 202 -15.65 -3.24 13.12
N PHE A 203 -15.05 -2.07 13.36
CA PHE A 203 -15.33 -1.18 14.49
C PHE A 203 -15.84 0.17 14.02
N LYS A 204 -17.12 0.47 14.28
CA LYS A 204 -17.76 1.73 13.89
C LYS A 204 -17.57 2.86 14.88
N ASP A 205 -17.41 2.49 16.15
CA ASP A 205 -17.09 3.35 17.27
C ASP A 205 -15.86 2.78 17.97
N TYR A 206 -14.88 3.63 18.25
CA TYR A 206 -13.66 3.22 18.94
C TYR A 206 -13.03 4.40 19.67
N THR A 207 -12.45 4.13 20.85
CA THR A 207 -11.77 5.17 21.65
C THR A 207 -10.27 4.95 21.54
N ILE A 208 -9.56 5.85 20.86
CA ILE A 208 -8.10 5.88 20.95
C ILE A 208 -7.70 6.28 22.37
N ARG A 209 -6.73 5.54 22.91
CA ARG A 209 -6.06 5.86 24.16
C ARG A 209 -4.64 6.31 23.85
N MET A 210 -4.24 7.39 24.50
CA MET A 210 -2.83 7.79 24.47
C MET A 210 -2.09 6.98 25.54
N PRO A 211 -0.87 6.48 25.24
CA PRO A 211 -0.02 5.86 26.25
C PRO A 211 0.36 6.84 27.37
#